data_AF-F9W6P6-F1
#
_entry.id   AF-F9W6P6-F1
#
_cell.length_a   1.000
_cell.length_b   1.000
_cell.length_c   1.000
_cell.angle_alpha   90.00
_cell.angle_beta   90.00
_cell.angle_gamma   90.00
#
_symmetry.space_group_name_H-M   'P 1'
#
loop_
_entity.id
_entity.type
_entity.pdbx_description
1 polymer ?
#
loop_
_entity_poly.entity_id
_entity_poly.type
_entity_poly.pdbx_seq_one_letter_code
_entity_poly.pdbx_strand_id
1 'polypeptide(L)'
;MSSSEGISRYVPSNICFLFLFYPSTRSSDQSVIAIVFTVFIYSRHYTVLKNPSCYFCAGKIADPNKDNASFRHKLEETMRVTLCQMVVERSKEANIRKAVEMITAAAKRGSEFVVLPECFNCPYGTKYFAEYAEETRAGCPTFDAMAKVARENSIWIVAGSIPERLDGKLYNSSMVFGPTGELKHIHRKVHLFCINTETLKMNEGEVLSAGSIATPVVFRDELKFGLGICFDIRFPLFSWKYANEGTSFLVYPAAFNMVTGPAHWELAARSRALDNQQFVMMCSPARDTNAEYVAWGHSIIVDPMGKVLAMADERETYVDADIDFDMVKTARNMIPIMSGVRHDLYSLNWKS
;
A
#
# COMPACT_ATOMS: atom_id res chain seq x y z
N MET A 1 23.00 -68.25 4.89
CA MET A 1 22.53 -67.54 3.68
C MET A 1 21.28 -66.76 4.07
N SER A 2 21.14 -65.46 3.93
CA SER A 2 22.04 -64.32 3.73
C SER A 2 21.15 -63.11 4.08
N SER A 3 21.72 -62.20 4.86
CA SER A 3 21.18 -60.92 5.32
C SER A 3 20.58 -60.04 4.22
N SER A 4 19.52 -59.31 4.55
CA SER A 4 19.22 -58.01 3.95
C SER A 4 18.72 -57.05 5.04
N GLU A 5 19.63 -56.22 5.52
CA GLU A 5 19.35 -54.99 6.26
C GLU A 5 18.69 -53.96 5.32
N GLY A 6 17.65 -53.29 5.79
CA GLY A 6 16.90 -52.28 5.04
C GLY A 6 16.60 -51.07 5.92
N ILE A 7 17.59 -50.18 5.96
CA ILE A 7 17.72 -48.88 6.64
C ILE A 7 16.40 -48.08 6.71
N SER A 8 15.99 -47.76 7.94
CA SER A 8 15.08 -46.66 8.29
C SER A 8 15.71 -45.32 7.89
N ARG A 9 14.99 -44.50 7.10
CA ARG A 9 15.34 -43.08 6.91
C ARG A 9 14.19 -42.18 7.33
N TYR A 10 14.48 -41.39 8.36
CA TYR A 10 13.78 -40.21 8.83
C TYR A 10 13.42 -39.26 7.68
N VAL A 11 12.15 -38.86 7.60
CA VAL A 11 11.69 -37.72 6.78
C VAL A 11 11.45 -36.55 7.74
N PRO A 12 12.16 -35.41 7.63
CA PRO A 12 11.81 -34.22 8.40
C PRO A 12 10.55 -33.58 7.81
N SER A 13 9.63 -33.19 8.68
CA SER A 13 8.27 -32.69 8.40
C SER A 13 8.17 -31.29 7.74
N ASN A 14 9.20 -30.79 7.08
CA ASN A 14 9.25 -29.41 6.55
C ASN A 14 9.66 -29.34 5.06
N ILE A 15 8.99 -30.10 4.19
CA ILE A 15 9.13 -29.92 2.74
C ILE A 15 7.74 -29.66 2.15
N CYS A 16 7.45 -28.40 1.82
CA CYS A 16 6.30 -28.03 1.00
C CYS A 16 6.67 -28.22 -0.48
N PHE A 17 5.93 -29.06 -1.19
CA PHE A 17 6.03 -29.17 -2.63
C PHE A 17 4.97 -28.25 -3.26
N LEU A 18 5.40 -27.25 -4.04
CA LEU A 18 4.51 -26.45 -4.87
C LEU A 18 4.60 -26.96 -6.31
N PHE A 19 3.49 -27.47 -6.85
CA PHE A 19 3.41 -27.93 -8.24
C PHE A 19 2.68 -26.88 -9.08
N LEU A 20 3.36 -26.34 -10.10
CA LEU A 20 2.75 -25.44 -11.09
C LEU A 20 2.62 -26.16 -12.42
N PHE A 21 1.40 -26.22 -12.96
CA PHE A 21 1.10 -26.78 -14.27
C PHE A 21 0.93 -25.64 -15.29
N TYR A 22 1.71 -25.66 -16.38
CA TYR A 22 1.50 -24.79 -17.53
C TYR A 22 0.91 -25.59 -18.69
N PRO A 23 -0.24 -25.18 -19.28
CA PRO A 23 -0.71 -25.76 -20.52
C PRO A 23 0.03 -25.10 -21.71
N SER A 24 0.75 -25.90 -22.47
CA SER A 24 1.34 -25.48 -23.76
C SER A 24 0.32 -25.72 -24.88
N THR A 25 0.03 -24.68 -25.68
CA THR A 25 -0.82 -24.76 -26.88
C THR A 25 -0.05 -25.30 -28.09
N ARG A 26 -0.74 -26.12 -28.88
CA ARG A 26 -0.27 -27.02 -29.94
C ARG A 26 0.55 -26.35 -31.06
N SER A 27 1.53 -27.11 -31.58
CA SER A 27 1.69 -27.28 -33.03
C SER A 27 1.64 -28.77 -33.38
N SER A 28 1.13 -29.07 -34.57
CA SER A 28 0.74 -30.38 -35.07
C SER A 28 1.94 -31.21 -35.52
N ASP A 29 2.40 -32.13 -34.67
CA ASP A 29 2.68 -33.51 -35.09
C ASP A 29 2.93 -34.39 -33.85
N GLN A 30 2.62 -35.67 -33.99
CA GLN A 30 2.63 -36.79 -33.03
C GLN A 30 3.32 -36.62 -31.65
N SER A 31 2.48 -36.69 -30.60
CA SER A 31 2.66 -37.38 -29.31
C SER A 31 4.01 -37.31 -28.56
N VAL A 32 4.23 -36.25 -27.76
CA VAL A 32 4.86 -36.33 -26.42
C VAL A 32 4.28 -35.21 -25.53
N ILE A 33 3.63 -35.54 -24.42
CA ILE A 33 3.35 -34.57 -23.35
C ILE A 33 4.61 -34.51 -22.48
N ALA A 34 5.42 -33.46 -22.62
CA ALA A 34 6.54 -33.21 -21.73
C ALA A 34 6.02 -32.60 -20.41
N ILE A 35 5.96 -33.39 -19.35
CA ILE A 35 5.73 -32.90 -17.99
C ILE A 35 7.09 -32.50 -17.42
N VAL A 36 7.34 -31.20 -17.35
CA VAL A 36 8.55 -30.66 -16.70
C VAL A 36 8.27 -30.54 -15.21
N PHE A 37 8.91 -31.37 -14.39
CA PHE A 37 8.88 -31.23 -12.94
C PHE A 37 10.03 -30.35 -12.48
N THR A 38 9.75 -29.13 -12.04
CA THR A 38 10.73 -28.30 -11.34
C THR A 38 10.56 -28.52 -9.83
N VAL A 39 11.49 -29.25 -9.22
CA VAL A 39 11.51 -29.46 -7.76
C VAL A 39 12.41 -28.39 -7.12
N PHE A 40 11.82 -27.47 -6.36
CA PHE A 40 12.58 -26.56 -5.50
C PHE A 40 12.88 -27.24 -4.16
N ILE A 41 14.15 -27.55 -3.91
CA ILE A 41 14.62 -28.04 -2.61
C ILE A 41 15.25 -26.86 -1.88
N TYR A 42 14.56 -26.33 -0.86
CA TYR A 42 15.19 -25.43 0.11
C TYR A 42 15.88 -26.28 1.18
N SER A 43 17.20 -26.46 1.05
CA SER A 43 18.06 -26.99 2.11
C SER A 43 19.40 -26.27 2.09
N ARG A 44 19.85 -25.82 3.27
CA ARG A 44 21.02 -24.95 3.47
C ARG A 44 22.38 -25.67 3.38
N HIS A 45 22.45 -26.90 2.86
CA HIS A 45 23.71 -27.64 2.70
C HIS A 45 23.78 -28.37 1.36
N TYR A 46 24.74 -27.98 0.52
CA TYR A 46 25.04 -28.64 -0.75
C TYR A 46 25.83 -29.92 -0.50
N THR A 47 25.36 -31.05 -1.05
CA THR A 47 26.18 -32.25 -1.28
C THR A 47 25.98 -32.67 -2.73
N VAL A 48 27.05 -32.64 -3.51
CA VAL A 48 27.05 -33.00 -4.93
C VAL A 48 26.98 -34.53 -5.07
N LEU A 49 25.89 -35.06 -5.62
CA LEU A 49 25.80 -36.46 -6.03
C LEU A 49 26.39 -36.63 -7.44
N LYS A 50 27.44 -37.46 -7.56
CA LYS A 50 28.02 -37.94 -8.83
C LYS A 50 27.37 -39.26 -9.24
N ASN A 51 26.54 -39.27 -10.29
CA ASN A 51 26.69 -40.09 -11.52
C ASN A 51 25.46 -39.93 -12.44
N PRO A 52 25.62 -39.85 -13.78
CA PRO A 52 24.54 -39.50 -14.70
C PRO A 52 23.99 -40.71 -15.48
N SER A 53 22.68 -40.76 -15.68
CA SER A 53 22.04 -41.58 -16.72
C SER A 53 20.70 -40.94 -17.10
N CYS A 54 20.73 -39.83 -17.82
CA CYS A 54 19.55 -39.32 -18.49
C CYS A 54 19.96 -38.56 -19.76
N TYR A 55 19.43 -39.00 -20.89
CA TYR A 55 19.66 -38.44 -22.21
C TYR A 55 19.08 -37.01 -22.27
N PHE A 56 19.96 -36.01 -22.42
CA PHE A 56 19.56 -34.64 -22.73
C PHE A 56 19.40 -34.48 -24.24
N CYS A 57 18.19 -34.21 -24.70
CA CYS A 57 17.99 -33.50 -25.96
C CYS A 57 18.44 -32.05 -25.74
N ALA A 58 19.40 -31.58 -26.54
CA ALA A 58 19.95 -30.24 -26.48
C ALA A 58 18.91 -29.19 -26.91
N GLY A 59 18.02 -28.81 -26.00
CA GLY A 59 17.37 -27.51 -25.99
C GLY A 59 18.12 -26.59 -25.03
N LYS A 60 18.29 -25.31 -25.37
CA LYS A 60 18.95 -24.31 -24.51
C LYS A 60 18.35 -24.36 -23.10
N ILE A 61 19.08 -24.91 -22.14
CA ILE A 61 18.77 -24.75 -20.72
C ILE A 61 19.03 -23.27 -20.43
N ALA A 62 17.99 -22.53 -20.09
CA ALA A 62 18.12 -21.16 -19.62
C ALA A 62 19.06 -21.14 -18.40
N ASP A 63 19.93 -20.14 -18.34
CA ASP A 63 20.95 -20.03 -17.29
C ASP A 63 20.27 -19.83 -15.92
N PRO A 64 20.35 -20.81 -14.99
CA PRO A 64 19.66 -20.74 -13.70
C PRO A 64 20.14 -19.57 -12.83
N ASN A 65 21.28 -18.96 -13.12
CA ASN A 65 21.73 -17.73 -12.44
C ASN A 65 21.05 -16.47 -12.99
N LYS A 66 20.75 -16.41 -14.29
CA LYS A 66 20.00 -15.28 -14.88
C LYS A 66 18.54 -15.31 -14.49
N ASP A 67 17.93 -16.50 -14.44
CA ASP A 67 16.53 -16.66 -14.02
C ASP A 67 16.36 -16.41 -12.53
N ASN A 68 17.36 -16.74 -11.70
CA ASN A 68 17.35 -16.34 -10.28
C ASN A 68 17.57 -14.84 -10.07
N ALA A 69 18.39 -14.19 -10.89
CA ALA A 69 18.63 -12.75 -10.79
C ALA A 69 17.40 -11.94 -11.25
N SER A 70 16.77 -12.32 -12.38
CA SER A 70 15.55 -11.68 -12.86
C SER A 70 14.36 -11.91 -11.93
N PHE A 71 14.24 -13.12 -11.36
CA PHE A 71 13.22 -13.42 -10.36
C PHE A 71 13.44 -12.66 -9.05
N ARG A 72 14.69 -12.52 -8.58
CA ARG A 72 15.03 -11.70 -7.41
C ARG A 72 14.77 -10.22 -7.65
N HIS A 73 15.18 -9.70 -8.81
CA HIS A 73 14.89 -8.32 -9.21
C HIS A 73 13.38 -8.06 -9.24
N LYS A 74 12.60 -8.99 -9.80
CA LYS A 74 11.14 -8.87 -9.83
C LYS A 74 10.51 -8.92 -8.45
N LEU A 75 11.05 -9.72 -7.52
CA LEU A 75 10.62 -9.73 -6.12
C LEU A 75 10.96 -8.42 -5.39
N GLU A 76 12.11 -7.81 -5.69
CA GLU A 76 12.52 -6.52 -5.14
C GLU A 76 11.64 -5.35 -5.65
N GLU A 77 11.05 -5.50 -6.84
CA GLU A 77 10.14 -4.52 -7.45
C GLU A 77 8.66 -4.75 -7.13
N THR A 78 8.35 -5.81 -6.39
CA THR A 78 7.01 -6.04 -5.86
C THR A 78 6.90 -5.65 -4.39
N MET A 79 5.76 -5.09 -4.00
CA MET A 79 5.47 -4.75 -2.61
C MET A 79 4.07 -5.24 -2.25
N ARG A 80 3.94 -6.03 -1.18
CA ARG A 80 2.62 -6.32 -0.62
C ARG A 80 2.13 -5.17 0.25
N VAL A 81 0.99 -4.60 -0.11
CA VAL A 81 0.33 -3.52 0.65
C VAL A 81 -0.96 -3.98 1.29
N THR A 82 -1.28 -3.43 2.46
CA THR A 82 -2.56 -3.61 3.14
C THR A 82 -3.16 -2.25 3.51
N LEU A 83 -4.41 -2.01 3.13
CA LEU A 83 -5.23 -0.92 3.69
C LEU A 83 -6.09 -1.49 4.81
N CYS A 84 -6.04 -0.87 5.98
CA CYS A 84 -6.82 -1.28 7.15
C CYS A 84 -8.09 -0.44 7.25
N GLN A 85 -9.19 -0.92 6.67
CA GLN A 85 -10.49 -0.28 6.84
C GLN A 85 -11.04 -0.64 8.22
N MET A 86 -10.79 0.23 9.20
CA MET A 86 -11.14 -0.03 10.61
C MET A 86 -12.37 0.76 11.05
N VAL A 87 -13.17 0.18 11.95
CA VAL A 87 -14.16 0.95 12.71
C VAL A 87 -13.42 1.91 13.64
N VAL A 88 -13.89 3.16 13.68
CA VAL A 88 -13.36 4.20 14.56
C VAL A 88 -14.40 4.50 15.64
N GLU A 89 -14.02 4.32 16.89
CA GLU A 89 -14.85 4.51 18.07
C GLU A 89 -14.52 5.83 18.79
N ARG A 90 -15.25 6.13 19.87
CA ARG A 90 -14.97 7.28 20.73
C ARG A 90 -13.73 7.09 21.62
N SER A 91 -13.36 5.87 21.98
CA SER A 91 -12.17 5.63 22.80
C SER A 91 -10.92 5.65 21.92
N LYS A 92 -10.05 6.63 22.16
CA LYS A 92 -8.77 6.73 21.48
C LYS A 92 -7.91 5.49 21.72
N GLU A 93 -7.90 4.99 22.94
CA GLU A 93 -7.14 3.80 23.34
C GLU A 93 -7.64 2.55 22.63
N ALA A 94 -8.96 2.41 22.45
CA ALA A 94 -9.56 1.31 21.69
C ALA A 94 -9.16 1.38 20.21
N ASN A 95 -9.20 2.57 19.61
CA ASN A 95 -8.79 2.81 18.24
C ASN A 95 -7.29 2.49 18.01
N ILE A 96 -6.41 2.97 18.88
CA ILE A 96 -4.97 2.70 18.80
C ILE A 96 -4.71 1.20 18.93
N ARG A 97 -5.37 0.52 19.88
CA ARG A 97 -5.25 -0.94 20.05
C ARG A 97 -5.70 -1.70 18.79
N LYS A 98 -6.86 -1.34 18.23
CA LYS A 98 -7.38 -1.92 16.99
C LYS A 98 -6.41 -1.72 15.83
N ALA A 99 -5.87 -0.52 15.67
CA ALA A 99 -4.88 -0.22 14.63
C ALA A 99 -3.63 -1.12 14.77
N VAL A 100 -3.09 -1.26 15.99
CA VAL A 100 -1.94 -2.14 16.28
C VAL A 100 -2.25 -3.61 15.95
N GLU A 101 -3.43 -4.11 16.33
CA GLU A 101 -3.89 -5.47 16.00
C GLU A 101 -3.98 -5.67 14.49
N MET A 102 -4.56 -4.71 13.77
CA MET A 102 -4.73 -4.77 12.33
C MET A 102 -3.39 -4.73 11.59
N ILE A 103 -2.49 -3.84 11.99
CA ILE A 103 -1.13 -3.74 11.43
C ILE A 103 -0.37 -5.05 11.67
N THR A 104 -0.43 -5.59 12.89
CA THR A 104 0.26 -6.84 13.24
C THR A 104 -0.29 -8.02 12.43
N ALA A 105 -1.61 -8.08 12.21
CA ALA A 105 -2.21 -9.11 11.37
C ALA A 105 -1.82 -8.96 9.90
N ALA A 106 -1.75 -7.73 9.37
CA ALA A 106 -1.30 -7.45 8.02
C ALA A 106 0.17 -7.88 7.81
N ALA A 107 1.05 -7.56 8.76
CA ALA A 107 2.45 -7.99 8.73
C ALA A 107 2.59 -9.52 8.72
N LYS A 108 1.80 -10.23 9.52
CA LYS A 108 1.76 -11.70 9.52
C LYS A 108 1.30 -12.30 8.18
N ARG A 109 0.52 -11.56 7.38
CA ARG A 109 0.15 -11.92 6.01
C ARG A 109 1.19 -11.51 4.96
N GLY A 110 2.35 -11.02 5.38
CA GLY A 110 3.45 -10.61 4.52
C GLY A 110 3.34 -9.20 3.97
N SER A 111 2.46 -8.34 4.53
CA SER A 111 2.41 -6.93 4.14
C SER A 111 3.70 -6.22 4.51
N GLU A 112 4.25 -5.44 3.59
CA GLU A 112 5.46 -4.64 3.79
C GLU A 112 5.14 -3.17 4.01
N PHE A 113 3.97 -2.74 3.55
CA PHE A 113 3.45 -1.38 3.65
C PHE A 113 2.00 -1.42 4.13
N VAL A 114 1.68 -0.70 5.21
CA VAL A 114 0.33 -0.65 5.78
C VAL A 114 -0.17 0.79 5.82
N VAL A 115 -1.44 0.97 5.49
CA VAL A 115 -2.11 2.28 5.54
C VAL A 115 -3.31 2.22 6.47
N LEU A 116 -3.37 3.16 7.42
CA LEU A 116 -4.53 3.41 8.28
C LEU A 116 -5.41 4.53 7.69
N PRO A 117 -6.68 4.69 8.12
CA PRO A 117 -7.56 5.70 7.56
C PRO A 117 -7.39 7.10 8.19
N GLU A 118 -8.06 8.10 7.61
CA GLU A 118 -8.16 9.46 8.16
C GLU A 118 -8.82 9.44 9.55
N CYS A 119 -8.30 10.29 10.46
CA CYS A 119 -8.70 10.36 11.87
C CYS A 119 -8.87 8.98 12.54
N PHE A 120 -7.97 8.03 12.31
CA PHE A 120 -8.15 6.67 12.82
C PHE A 120 -8.19 6.59 14.36
N ASN A 121 -7.64 7.59 15.07
CA ASN A 121 -7.59 7.60 16.52
C ASN A 121 -8.78 8.33 17.18
N CYS A 122 -9.69 8.96 16.42
CA CYS A 122 -10.81 9.72 17.00
C CYS A 122 -12.03 9.82 16.07
N PRO A 123 -13.23 10.08 16.62
CA PRO A 123 -14.37 10.44 15.79
C PRO A 123 -14.07 11.68 14.93
N TYR A 124 -14.49 11.65 13.66
CA TYR A 124 -14.26 12.76 12.73
C TYR A 124 -15.31 13.86 12.92
N GLY A 125 -14.86 15.06 13.26
CA GLY A 125 -15.72 16.23 13.43
C GLY A 125 -15.02 17.39 14.15
N THR A 126 -15.39 18.62 13.80
CA THR A 126 -14.74 19.85 14.30
C THR A 126 -14.72 19.95 15.82
N LYS A 127 -15.76 19.46 16.50
CA LYS A 127 -15.85 19.45 17.96
C LYS A 127 -14.90 18.47 18.65
N TYR A 128 -14.42 17.44 17.96
CA TYR A 128 -13.55 16.42 18.53
C TYR A 128 -12.07 16.75 18.36
N PHE A 129 -11.68 17.47 17.31
CA PHE A 129 -10.27 17.65 16.97
C PHE A 129 -9.43 18.21 18.12
N ALA A 130 -9.93 19.22 18.84
CA ALA A 130 -9.18 19.81 19.94
C ALA A 130 -9.00 18.86 21.14
N GLU A 131 -10.03 18.11 21.49
CA GLU A 131 -10.05 17.16 22.61
C GLU A 131 -9.13 15.97 22.34
N TYR A 132 -9.15 15.46 21.11
CA TYR A 132 -8.40 14.27 20.74
C TYR A 132 -6.98 14.56 20.24
N ALA A 133 -6.63 15.82 20.02
CA ALA A 133 -5.34 16.17 19.45
C ALA A 133 -4.14 15.72 20.28
N GLU A 134 -3.11 15.25 19.59
CA GLU A 134 -1.81 14.90 20.17
C GLU A 134 -0.71 15.68 19.48
N GLU A 135 0.42 15.87 20.16
CA GLU A 135 1.63 16.24 19.45
C GLU A 135 2.17 15.02 18.69
N THR A 136 2.73 15.20 17.50
CA THR A 136 3.32 14.11 16.71
C THR A 136 4.77 13.86 17.12
N ARG A 137 4.99 13.48 18.39
CA ARG A 137 6.33 13.19 18.96
C ARG A 137 6.31 12.04 19.96
N ALA A 138 7.50 11.53 20.28
CA ALA A 138 7.68 10.49 21.29
C ALA A 138 7.09 10.90 22.65
N GLY A 139 6.48 9.93 23.34
CA GLY A 139 5.74 10.11 24.58
C GLY A 139 4.23 10.34 24.37
N CYS A 140 3.78 10.57 23.12
CA CYS A 140 2.37 10.62 22.79
C CYS A 140 1.82 9.23 22.44
N PRO A 141 0.62 8.85 22.92
CA PRO A 141 0.09 7.48 22.78
C PRO A 141 0.06 6.96 21.34
N THR A 142 -0.42 7.78 20.40
CA THR A 142 -0.54 7.34 19.00
C THR A 142 0.84 7.21 18.35
N PHE A 143 1.73 8.17 18.60
CA PHE A 143 3.10 8.14 18.08
C PHE A 143 3.85 6.89 18.55
N ASP A 144 3.86 6.66 19.86
CA ASP A 144 4.63 5.56 20.46
C ASP A 144 4.10 4.20 20.02
N ALA A 145 2.78 4.05 19.91
CA ALA A 145 2.16 2.81 19.43
C ALA A 145 2.53 2.51 17.97
N MET A 146 2.47 3.51 17.09
CA MET A 146 2.79 3.36 15.66
C MET A 146 4.28 3.10 15.42
N ALA A 147 5.16 3.84 16.11
CA ALA A 147 6.59 3.60 16.07
C ALA A 147 6.95 2.19 16.57
N LYS A 148 6.35 1.75 17.67
CA LYS A 148 6.58 0.41 18.24
C LYS A 148 6.13 -0.69 17.30
N VAL A 149 4.90 -0.63 16.78
CA VAL A 149 4.36 -1.71 15.92
C VAL A 149 5.07 -1.77 14.57
N ALA A 150 5.51 -0.64 14.01
CA ALA A 150 6.36 -0.60 12.82
C ALA A 150 7.67 -1.36 13.04
N ARG A 151 8.38 -1.06 14.14
CA ARG A 151 9.63 -1.72 14.52
C ARG A 151 9.47 -3.21 14.78
N GLU A 152 8.45 -3.59 15.55
CA GLU A 152 8.22 -4.98 15.95
C GLU A 152 7.90 -5.89 14.76
N ASN A 153 7.27 -5.33 13.73
CA ASN A 153 6.90 -6.08 12.53
C ASN A 153 7.86 -5.82 11.34
N SER A 154 8.79 -4.88 11.46
CA SER A 154 9.73 -4.48 10.40
C SER A 154 9.03 -4.03 9.10
N ILE A 155 7.99 -3.20 9.22
CA ILE A 155 7.15 -2.74 8.09
C ILE A 155 7.04 -1.23 8.02
N TRP A 156 6.70 -0.72 6.84
CA TRP A 156 6.32 0.67 6.65
C TRP A 156 4.86 0.91 7.04
N ILE A 157 4.60 2.05 7.67
CA ILE A 157 3.25 2.44 8.09
C ILE A 157 2.99 3.89 7.69
N VAL A 158 1.97 4.10 6.86
CA VAL A 158 1.27 5.39 6.78
C VAL A 158 0.20 5.34 7.85
N ALA A 159 0.47 6.01 8.98
CA ALA A 159 -0.38 6.00 10.16
C ALA A 159 -1.60 6.91 10.00
N GLY A 160 -2.27 6.75 8.85
CA GLY A 160 -3.53 7.38 8.53
C GLY A 160 -3.55 8.85 8.88
N SER A 161 -4.60 9.23 9.58
CA SER A 161 -4.91 10.52 10.16
C SER A 161 -4.91 10.69 11.68
N ILE A 162 -4.35 11.75 12.27
CA ILE A 162 -4.77 12.22 13.60
C ILE A 162 -4.94 13.75 13.63
N PRO A 163 -5.77 14.29 14.55
CA PRO A 163 -5.67 15.69 14.93
C PRO A 163 -4.31 15.91 15.62
N GLU A 164 -3.48 16.77 15.04
CA GLU A 164 -2.19 17.17 15.62
C GLU A 164 -2.33 18.51 16.33
N ARG A 165 -1.67 18.65 17.48
CA ARG A 165 -1.44 19.94 18.13
C ARG A 165 0.01 20.36 17.94
N LEU A 166 0.23 21.54 17.37
CA LEU A 166 1.55 22.15 17.26
C LEU A 166 1.43 23.68 17.40
N ASP A 167 2.22 24.27 18.29
CA ASP A 167 2.32 25.72 18.50
C ASP A 167 0.95 26.41 18.66
N GLY A 168 0.07 25.78 19.44
CA GLY A 168 -1.30 26.26 19.69
C GLY A 168 -2.28 26.09 18.53
N LYS A 169 -1.83 25.60 17.37
CA LYS A 169 -2.66 25.29 16.21
C LYS A 169 -3.02 23.81 16.19
N LEU A 170 -4.12 23.51 15.49
CA LEU A 170 -4.56 22.16 15.21
C LEU A 170 -4.38 21.85 13.72
N TYR A 171 -3.95 20.64 13.40
CA TYR A 171 -3.82 20.16 12.03
C TYR A 171 -4.47 18.79 11.89
N ASN A 172 -4.79 18.37 10.67
CA ASN A 172 -5.08 16.99 10.36
C ASN A 172 -3.82 16.39 9.72
N SER A 173 -3.18 15.45 10.42
CA SER A 173 -1.78 15.08 10.17
C SER A 173 -1.59 13.58 10.03
N SER A 174 -0.84 13.18 9.01
CA SER A 174 -0.46 11.81 8.72
C SER A 174 1.02 11.60 9.00
N MET A 175 1.33 10.70 9.91
CA MET A 175 2.71 10.30 10.21
C MET A 175 3.10 9.08 9.37
N VAL A 176 4.34 9.06 8.88
CA VAL A 176 4.92 7.91 8.20
C VAL A 176 6.03 7.33 9.07
N PHE A 177 5.93 6.04 9.39
CA PHE A 177 6.95 5.30 10.11
C PHE A 177 7.66 4.31 9.19
N GLY A 178 8.99 4.27 9.29
CA GLY A 178 9.81 3.27 8.64
C GLY A 178 9.90 1.96 9.45
N PRO A 179 10.55 0.92 8.90
CA PRO A 179 10.58 -0.42 9.48
C PRO A 179 11.40 -0.51 10.77
N THR A 180 12.19 0.51 11.13
CA THR A 180 12.88 0.55 12.43
C THR A 180 12.07 1.29 13.51
N GLY A 181 10.88 1.77 13.15
CA GLY A 181 10.03 2.61 14.00
C GLY A 181 10.38 4.09 13.97
N GLU A 182 11.26 4.51 13.06
CA GLU A 182 11.64 5.90 12.90
C GLU A 182 10.55 6.70 12.20
N LEU A 183 10.29 7.93 12.66
CA LEU A 183 9.43 8.86 11.94
C LEU A 183 10.15 9.34 10.68
N LYS A 184 9.58 9.02 9.51
CA LYS A 184 10.12 9.39 8.20
C LYS A 184 9.54 10.70 7.66
N HIS A 185 8.27 10.97 7.96
CA HIS A 185 7.56 12.11 7.40
C HIS A 185 6.31 12.46 8.22
N ILE A 186 5.89 13.72 8.15
CA ILE A 186 4.57 14.18 8.60
C ILE A 186 3.97 15.00 7.46
N HIS A 187 2.84 14.54 6.93
CA HIS A 187 2.02 15.31 6.00
C HIS A 187 0.86 15.94 6.76
N ARG A 188 0.73 17.26 6.68
CA ARG A 188 -0.43 18.01 7.20
C ARG A 188 -1.36 18.30 6.04
N LYS A 189 -2.64 17.98 6.18
CA LYS A 189 -3.68 18.18 5.17
C LYS A 189 -3.61 19.60 4.61
N VAL A 190 -3.36 19.71 3.31
CA VAL A 190 -3.12 21.01 2.65
C VAL A 190 -4.44 21.66 2.29
N HIS A 191 -5.41 20.86 1.82
CA HIS A 191 -6.73 21.33 1.45
C HIS A 191 -7.74 20.90 2.51
N LEU A 192 -8.18 21.84 3.34
CA LEU A 192 -9.16 21.58 4.38
C LEU A 192 -10.55 21.33 3.79
N PHE A 193 -11.23 20.32 4.30
CA PHE A 193 -12.56 19.92 3.85
C PHE A 193 -13.59 20.99 4.21
N CYS A 194 -14.29 21.47 3.19
CA CYS A 194 -15.46 22.31 3.36
C CYS A 194 -16.58 21.78 2.45
N ILE A 195 -17.73 21.49 3.06
CA ILE A 195 -18.95 21.09 2.37
C ILE A 195 -20.11 21.93 2.89
N ASN A 196 -20.92 22.42 1.96
CA ASN A 196 -22.13 23.17 2.26
C ASN A 196 -23.25 22.67 1.34
N THR A 197 -23.85 21.55 1.73
CA THR A 197 -25.03 20.99 1.06
C THR A 197 -26.24 21.15 1.98
N GLU A 198 -27.44 20.87 1.45
CA GLU A 198 -28.67 20.89 2.26
C GLU A 198 -28.63 19.83 3.38
N THR A 199 -28.01 18.67 3.11
CA THR A 199 -28.01 17.51 4.01
C THR A 199 -26.75 17.38 4.87
N LEU A 200 -25.65 18.01 4.48
CA LEU A 200 -24.39 17.98 5.23
C LEU A 200 -23.65 19.33 5.13
N LYS A 201 -23.32 19.91 6.28
CA LYS A 201 -22.53 21.13 6.41
C LYS A 201 -21.39 20.90 7.39
N MET A 202 -20.17 21.17 6.93
CA MET A 202 -18.96 21.07 7.74
C MET A 202 -17.86 21.91 7.11
N ASN A 203 -17.09 22.61 7.94
CA ASN A 203 -15.91 23.33 7.52
C ASN A 203 -14.76 23.03 8.49
N GLU A 204 -13.80 22.19 8.07
CA GLU A 204 -12.61 21.89 8.86
C GLU A 204 -11.81 23.16 9.17
N GLY A 205 -11.81 24.16 8.28
CA GLY A 205 -11.06 25.41 8.42
C GLY A 205 -11.52 26.32 9.56
N GLU A 206 -12.64 26.01 10.22
CA GLU A 206 -13.06 26.71 11.44
C GLU A 206 -12.22 26.31 12.67
N VAL A 207 -11.58 25.15 12.63
CA VAL A 207 -10.84 24.57 13.77
C VAL A 207 -9.40 24.19 13.39
N LEU A 208 -9.20 23.65 12.19
CA LEU A 208 -7.92 23.17 11.71
C LEU A 208 -7.19 24.24 10.89
N SER A 209 -5.86 24.19 10.95
CA SER A 209 -4.94 24.92 10.09
C SER A 209 -4.49 24.03 8.94
N ALA A 210 -4.29 24.63 7.77
CA ALA A 210 -3.78 23.93 6.60
C ALA A 210 -2.27 23.67 6.72
N GLY A 211 -1.83 22.52 6.20
CA GLY A 211 -0.43 22.22 5.97
C GLY A 211 0.16 23.07 4.83
N SER A 212 1.49 23.16 4.79
CA SER A 212 2.22 23.96 3.81
C SER A 212 3.34 23.20 3.11
N ILE A 213 3.49 21.89 3.37
CA ILE A 213 4.56 21.05 2.86
C ILE A 213 3.94 19.89 2.08
N ALA A 214 4.52 19.59 0.91
CA ALA A 214 4.06 18.52 0.02
C ALA A 214 5.27 17.82 -0.60
N THR A 215 6.03 17.09 0.22
CA THR A 215 7.30 16.47 -0.19
C THR A 215 7.15 14.96 -0.31
N PRO A 216 7.58 14.32 -1.41
CA PRO A 216 7.60 12.88 -1.56
C PRO A 216 8.40 12.20 -0.45
N VAL A 217 7.95 11.02 -0.03
CA VAL A 217 8.67 10.17 0.90
C VAL A 217 9.45 9.11 0.12
N VAL A 218 10.73 8.96 0.41
CA VAL A 218 11.57 7.88 -0.14
C VAL A 218 11.25 6.59 0.62
N PHE A 219 10.76 5.59 -0.10
CA PHE A 219 10.36 4.28 0.45
C PHE A 219 11.50 3.26 0.35
N ARG A 220 12.06 3.05 -0.85
CA ARG A 220 13.19 2.14 -1.13
C ARG A 220 13.98 2.66 -2.31
N ASP A 221 15.29 2.86 -2.16
CA ASP A 221 16.16 3.36 -3.21
C ASP A 221 15.56 4.60 -3.94
N GLU A 222 15.18 4.47 -5.20
CA GLU A 222 14.57 5.54 -6.00
C GLU A 222 13.04 5.58 -5.94
N LEU A 223 12.39 4.57 -5.33
CA LEU A 223 10.93 4.52 -5.19
C LEU A 223 10.45 5.52 -4.15
N LYS A 224 9.62 6.46 -4.62
CA LYS A 224 9.00 7.50 -3.81
C LYS A 224 7.48 7.39 -3.86
N PHE A 225 6.81 7.85 -2.80
CA PHE A 225 5.37 8.05 -2.81
C PHE A 225 4.96 9.44 -2.36
N GLY A 226 3.82 9.88 -2.88
CA GLY A 226 3.13 11.08 -2.44
C GLY A 226 2.09 10.75 -1.39
N LEU A 227 1.84 11.69 -0.48
CA LEU A 227 0.88 11.54 0.61
C LEU A 227 -0.08 12.73 0.60
N GLY A 228 -1.37 12.45 0.50
CA GLY A 228 -2.42 13.43 0.69
C GLY A 228 -3.42 12.93 1.72
N ILE A 229 -4.27 13.80 2.25
CA ILE A 229 -5.36 13.39 3.15
C ILE A 229 -6.69 13.81 2.53
N CYS A 230 -7.56 12.83 2.29
CA CYS A 230 -8.97 13.01 1.93
C CYS A 230 -9.20 14.05 0.83
N PHE A 231 -9.59 15.26 1.22
CA PHE A 231 -9.93 16.36 0.33
C PHE A 231 -8.79 16.78 -0.59
N ASP A 232 -7.53 16.52 -0.23
CA ASP A 232 -6.36 16.70 -1.09
C ASP A 232 -6.52 16.00 -2.45
N ILE A 233 -7.25 14.86 -2.52
CA ILE A 233 -7.46 14.13 -3.78
C ILE A 233 -8.26 14.94 -4.81
N ARG A 234 -9.05 15.92 -4.37
CA ARG A 234 -9.85 16.76 -5.28
C ARG A 234 -9.00 17.74 -6.10
N PHE A 235 -7.72 17.91 -5.75
CA PHE A 235 -6.83 18.86 -6.37
C PHE A 235 -5.84 18.12 -7.29
N PRO A 236 -6.13 17.96 -8.59
CA PRO A 236 -5.29 17.18 -9.50
C PRO A 236 -3.86 17.72 -9.60
N LEU A 237 -3.67 19.03 -9.50
CA LEU A 237 -2.34 19.65 -9.49
C LEU A 237 -1.49 19.22 -8.29
N PHE A 238 -2.12 18.89 -7.16
CA PHE A 238 -1.42 18.37 -5.99
C PHE A 238 -0.82 16.98 -6.28
N SER A 239 -1.59 16.07 -6.89
CA SER A 239 -1.10 14.77 -7.36
C SER A 239 -0.05 14.92 -8.48
N TRP A 240 -0.26 15.86 -9.39
CA TRP A 240 0.69 16.13 -10.48
C TRP A 240 2.05 16.61 -9.97
N LYS A 241 2.08 17.41 -8.90
CA LYS A 241 3.33 17.79 -8.23
C LYS A 241 4.13 16.55 -7.82
N TYR A 242 3.49 15.59 -7.15
CA TYR A 242 4.15 14.35 -6.75
C TYR A 242 4.62 13.53 -7.96
N ALA A 243 3.81 13.45 -9.02
CA ALA A 243 4.19 12.76 -10.25
C ALA A 243 5.43 13.36 -10.91
N ASN A 244 5.47 14.69 -10.97
CA ASN A 244 6.61 15.45 -11.49
C ASN A 244 7.89 15.27 -10.64
N GLU A 245 7.76 14.92 -9.37
CA GLU A 245 8.89 14.61 -8.47
C GLU A 245 9.27 13.12 -8.43
N GLY A 246 8.73 12.33 -9.37
CA GLY A 246 9.14 10.96 -9.63
C GLY A 246 8.51 9.92 -8.71
N THR A 247 7.36 10.22 -8.09
CA THR A 247 6.66 9.21 -7.29
C THR A 247 6.15 8.05 -8.16
N SER A 248 5.99 6.87 -7.55
CA SER A 248 5.44 5.67 -8.19
C SER A 248 4.01 5.36 -7.73
N PHE A 249 3.64 5.86 -6.55
CA PHE A 249 2.31 5.70 -6.00
C PHE A 249 1.91 6.89 -5.11
N LEU A 250 0.61 7.06 -4.92
CA LEU A 250 0.01 8.05 -4.05
C LEU A 250 -0.84 7.36 -2.98
N VAL A 251 -0.73 7.83 -1.74
CA VAL A 251 -1.49 7.31 -0.61
C VAL A 251 -2.40 8.41 -0.06
N TYR A 252 -3.66 8.06 0.18
CA TYR A 252 -4.68 8.95 0.73
C TYR A 252 -5.44 8.27 1.87
N PRO A 253 -5.04 8.45 3.14
CA PRO A 253 -5.97 8.28 4.25
C PRO A 253 -7.15 9.23 4.05
N ALA A 254 -8.38 8.72 4.03
CA ALA A 254 -9.53 9.52 3.63
C ALA A 254 -10.86 9.01 4.18
N ALA A 255 -11.70 9.90 4.73
CA ALA A 255 -13.07 9.59 5.13
C ALA A 255 -14.06 10.38 4.27
N PHE A 256 -14.47 9.85 3.11
CA PHE A 256 -15.59 10.44 2.36
C PHE A 256 -16.91 10.11 3.06
N ASN A 257 -17.93 10.96 2.89
CA ASN A 257 -19.25 10.74 3.49
C ASN A 257 -20.24 10.10 2.50
N MET A 258 -21.45 9.81 2.97
CA MET A 258 -22.53 9.21 2.17
C MET A 258 -23.04 10.07 1.01
N VAL A 259 -22.71 11.37 0.95
CA VAL A 259 -23.05 12.24 -0.19
C VAL A 259 -21.95 12.18 -1.25
N THR A 260 -20.69 12.36 -0.84
CA THR A 260 -19.57 12.46 -1.78
C THR A 260 -18.98 11.12 -2.17
N GLY A 261 -19.08 10.11 -1.31
CA GLY A 261 -18.54 8.77 -1.49
C GLY A 261 -19.06 8.08 -2.75
N PRO A 262 -20.38 7.84 -2.87
CA PRO A 262 -20.97 7.15 -4.01
C PRO A 262 -20.65 7.80 -5.36
N ALA A 263 -20.56 9.13 -5.39
CA ALA A 263 -20.37 9.88 -6.63
C ALA A 263 -18.89 10.06 -7.02
N HIS A 264 -17.99 10.20 -6.04
CA HIS A 264 -16.64 10.72 -6.29
C HIS A 264 -15.50 9.83 -5.82
N TRP A 265 -15.72 8.85 -4.95
CA TRP A 265 -14.62 8.08 -4.34
C TRP A 265 -13.81 7.30 -5.38
N GLU A 266 -14.45 6.37 -6.08
CA GLU A 266 -13.79 5.56 -7.10
C GLU A 266 -13.31 6.42 -8.28
N LEU A 267 -14.14 7.38 -8.71
CA LEU A 267 -13.80 8.29 -9.80
C LEU A 267 -12.50 9.05 -9.49
N ALA A 268 -12.39 9.66 -8.31
CA ALA A 268 -11.19 10.40 -7.93
C ALA A 268 -9.95 9.49 -7.86
N ALA A 269 -10.08 8.30 -7.27
CA ALA A 269 -9.00 7.31 -7.20
C ALA A 269 -8.47 6.98 -8.60
N ARG A 270 -9.38 6.63 -9.53
CA ARG A 270 -9.06 6.23 -10.90
C ARG A 270 -8.50 7.38 -11.72
N SER A 271 -9.06 8.57 -11.60
CA SER A 271 -8.53 9.75 -12.28
C SER A 271 -7.11 10.07 -11.82
N ARG A 272 -6.81 10.05 -10.51
CA ARG A 272 -5.44 10.31 -10.04
C ARG A 272 -4.45 9.24 -10.45
N ALA A 273 -4.88 7.99 -10.54
CA ALA A 273 -4.03 6.91 -10.99
C ALA A 273 -3.70 7.03 -12.49
N LEU A 274 -4.73 7.27 -13.31
CA LEU A 274 -4.63 7.41 -14.76
C LEU A 274 -3.85 8.67 -15.17
N ASP A 275 -4.24 9.84 -14.66
CA ASP A 275 -3.69 11.13 -15.08
C ASP A 275 -2.21 11.29 -14.70
N ASN A 276 -1.73 10.55 -13.70
CA ASN A 276 -0.35 10.61 -13.22
C ASN A 276 0.45 9.33 -13.54
N GLN A 277 -0.20 8.30 -14.09
CA GLN A 277 0.34 6.96 -14.34
C GLN A 277 1.08 6.40 -13.12
N GLN A 278 0.35 6.28 -12.01
CA GLN A 278 0.82 5.85 -10.71
C GLN A 278 -0.22 4.96 -10.03
N PHE A 279 0.21 4.13 -9.08
CA PHE A 279 -0.76 3.49 -8.20
C PHE A 279 -1.40 4.53 -7.28
N VAL A 280 -2.68 4.34 -6.94
CA VAL A 280 -3.39 5.16 -5.95
C VAL A 280 -4.00 4.25 -4.90
N MET A 281 -3.76 4.57 -3.64
CA MET A 281 -4.25 3.83 -2.49
C MET A 281 -5.06 4.78 -1.61
N MET A 282 -6.34 4.52 -1.41
CA MET A 282 -7.18 5.30 -0.51
C MET A 282 -7.71 4.44 0.62
N CYS A 283 -7.36 4.78 1.87
CA CYS A 283 -7.76 4.02 3.05
C CYS A 283 -8.83 4.79 3.83
N SER A 284 -9.99 4.17 4.00
CA SER A 284 -11.18 4.73 4.61
C SER A 284 -11.50 4.06 5.94
N PRO A 285 -12.08 4.77 6.93
CA PRO A 285 -12.71 4.11 8.06
C PRO A 285 -13.85 3.20 7.56
N ALA A 286 -14.12 2.13 8.28
CA ALA A 286 -15.34 1.36 8.08
C ALA A 286 -16.56 2.24 8.39
N ARG A 287 -17.69 1.94 7.75
CA ARG A 287 -18.92 2.68 7.96
C ARG A 287 -19.52 2.33 9.31
N ASP A 288 -19.67 3.34 10.16
CA ASP A 288 -20.54 3.31 11.33
C ASP A 288 -21.72 4.24 11.11
N THR A 289 -22.93 3.68 11.04
CA THR A 289 -24.17 4.44 10.85
C THR A 289 -24.62 5.20 12.11
N ASN A 290 -24.01 4.92 13.27
CA ASN A 290 -24.25 5.64 14.52
C ASN A 290 -23.29 6.83 14.71
N ALA A 291 -22.25 6.93 13.89
CA ALA A 291 -21.33 8.05 13.92
C ALA A 291 -21.99 9.32 13.36
N GLU A 292 -21.60 10.48 13.89
CA GLU A 292 -22.11 11.77 13.39
C GLU A 292 -21.62 12.07 11.98
N TYR A 293 -20.40 11.65 11.68
CA TYR A 293 -19.86 11.61 10.32
C TYR A 293 -19.83 10.16 9.82
N VAL A 294 -20.83 9.80 9.02
CA VAL A 294 -20.94 8.45 8.46
C VAL A 294 -19.99 8.31 7.26
N ALA A 295 -18.90 7.58 7.47
CA ALA A 295 -17.91 7.29 6.44
C ALA A 295 -18.47 6.38 5.34
N TRP A 296 -18.02 6.59 4.12
CA TRP A 296 -18.38 5.78 2.96
C TRP A 296 -17.80 4.36 3.04
N GLY A 297 -16.61 4.19 3.61
CA GLY A 297 -15.83 2.95 3.52
C GLY A 297 -15.15 2.81 2.17
N HIS A 298 -15.15 1.59 1.63
CA HIS A 298 -14.68 1.24 0.29
C HIS A 298 -13.21 1.57 0.01
N SER A 299 -12.33 1.33 0.99
CA SER A 299 -10.88 1.41 0.79
C SER A 299 -10.46 0.74 -0.51
N ILE A 300 -9.63 1.40 -1.30
CA ILE A 300 -9.43 1.07 -2.73
C ILE A 300 -7.96 1.18 -3.13
N ILE A 301 -7.53 0.27 -4.00
CA ILE A 301 -6.22 0.27 -4.65
C ILE A 301 -6.43 0.27 -6.17
N VAL A 302 -5.82 1.22 -6.86
CA VAL A 302 -5.95 1.42 -8.31
C VAL A 302 -4.57 1.40 -8.97
N ASP A 303 -4.45 0.78 -10.14
CA ASP A 303 -3.22 0.70 -10.92
C ASP A 303 -2.97 1.94 -11.81
N PRO A 304 -1.76 2.10 -12.38
CA PRO A 304 -1.40 3.21 -13.26
C PRO A 304 -2.26 3.39 -14.52
N MET A 305 -3.07 2.39 -14.89
CA MET A 305 -3.98 2.43 -16.03
C MET A 305 -5.43 2.77 -15.60
N GLY A 306 -5.64 3.08 -14.32
CA GLY A 306 -6.95 3.42 -13.77
C GLY A 306 -7.85 2.21 -13.52
N LYS A 307 -7.28 0.99 -13.50
CA LYS A 307 -8.01 -0.24 -13.15
C LYS A 307 -7.98 -0.44 -11.63
N VAL A 308 -9.15 -0.70 -11.06
CA VAL A 308 -9.28 -1.06 -9.64
C VAL A 308 -8.72 -2.47 -9.43
N LEU A 309 -7.71 -2.60 -8.58
CA LEU A 309 -7.11 -3.89 -8.23
C LEU A 309 -7.84 -4.56 -7.07
N ALA A 310 -8.22 -3.77 -6.07
CA ALA A 310 -8.96 -4.23 -4.90
C ALA A 310 -9.80 -3.09 -4.32
N MET A 311 -10.99 -3.40 -3.83
CA MET A 311 -11.87 -2.45 -3.17
C MET A 311 -12.69 -3.18 -2.09
N ALA A 312 -12.76 -2.60 -0.89
CA ALA A 312 -13.61 -3.10 0.18
C ALA A 312 -15.09 -2.79 -0.08
N ASP A 313 -15.96 -3.48 0.65
CA ASP A 313 -17.31 -2.98 0.93
C ASP A 313 -17.25 -1.93 2.06
N GLU A 314 -18.34 -1.68 2.78
CA GLU A 314 -18.40 -0.69 3.87
C GLU A 314 -17.92 -1.21 5.23
N ARG A 315 -17.65 -2.51 5.39
CA ARG A 315 -17.41 -3.16 6.69
C ARG A 315 -15.93 -3.11 7.09
N GLU A 316 -15.66 -3.40 8.37
CA GLU A 316 -14.27 -3.54 8.84
C GLU A 316 -13.59 -4.70 8.10
N THR A 317 -12.48 -4.40 7.42
CA THR A 317 -11.75 -5.39 6.63
C THR A 317 -10.33 -4.93 6.30
N TYR A 318 -9.57 -5.83 5.69
CA TYR A 318 -8.30 -5.53 5.04
C TYR A 318 -8.50 -5.49 3.52
N VAL A 319 -7.77 -4.60 2.86
CA VAL A 319 -7.64 -4.58 1.40
C VAL A 319 -6.19 -4.83 1.06
N ASP A 320 -5.89 -6.05 0.62
CA ASP A 320 -4.54 -6.50 0.31
C ASP A 320 -4.31 -6.43 -1.22
N ALA A 321 -3.13 -6.02 -1.66
CA ALA A 321 -2.68 -6.15 -3.05
C ALA A 321 -1.16 -6.32 -3.14
N ASP A 322 -0.70 -7.00 -4.19
CA ASP A 322 0.71 -7.05 -4.57
C ASP A 322 0.95 -6.00 -5.67
N ILE A 323 1.82 -5.03 -5.39
CA ILE A 323 2.10 -3.87 -6.25
C ILE A 323 3.38 -4.13 -7.02
N ASP A 324 3.29 -4.24 -8.34
CA ASP A 324 4.44 -4.37 -9.25
C ASP A 324 4.82 -3.00 -9.81
N PHE A 325 5.95 -2.44 -9.37
CA PHE A 325 6.38 -1.11 -9.80
C PHE A 325 6.81 -1.03 -11.27
N ASP A 326 7.07 -2.15 -11.94
CA ASP A 326 7.30 -2.16 -13.39
C ASP A 326 6.04 -1.76 -14.17
N MET A 327 4.85 -1.89 -13.58
CA MET A 327 3.61 -1.40 -14.19
C MET A 327 3.63 0.12 -14.39
N VAL A 328 4.28 0.88 -13.49
CA VAL A 328 4.42 2.34 -13.62
C VAL A 328 5.28 2.68 -14.84
N LYS A 329 6.45 2.01 -14.96
CA LYS A 329 7.36 2.19 -16.10
C LYS A 329 6.66 1.80 -17.41
N THR A 330 5.96 0.66 -17.40
CA THR A 330 5.23 0.14 -18.55
C THR A 330 4.12 1.10 -18.99
N ALA A 331 3.29 1.59 -18.07
CA ALA A 331 2.23 2.56 -18.37
C ALA A 331 2.81 3.83 -19.02
N ARG A 332 3.85 4.42 -18.42
CA ARG A 332 4.53 5.62 -18.92
C ARG A 332 5.17 5.41 -20.29
N ASN A 333 5.66 4.21 -20.60
CA ASN A 333 6.21 3.91 -21.93
C ASN A 333 5.11 3.69 -22.98
N MET A 334 3.99 3.04 -22.61
CA MET A 334 2.88 2.79 -23.54
C MET A 334 2.15 4.09 -23.93
N ILE A 335 1.92 4.98 -22.98
CA ILE A 335 1.23 6.25 -23.19
C ILE A 335 2.04 7.36 -22.49
N PRO A 336 3.01 8.00 -23.14
CA PRO A 336 3.97 8.89 -22.48
C PRO A 336 3.42 10.31 -22.23
N ILE A 337 2.40 10.41 -21.37
CA ILE A 337 1.66 11.66 -21.11
C ILE A 337 2.55 12.75 -20.51
N MET A 338 3.48 12.38 -19.62
CA MET A 338 4.36 13.34 -18.93
C MET A 338 5.34 14.02 -19.90
N SER A 339 5.82 13.32 -20.92
CA SER A 339 6.64 13.94 -21.98
C SER A 339 5.83 14.75 -22.98
N GLY A 340 4.51 14.54 -23.05
CA GLY A 340 3.59 15.26 -23.94
C GLY A 340 3.14 16.62 -23.39
N VAL A 341 3.63 17.03 -22.21
CA VAL A 341 3.26 18.30 -21.57
C VAL A 341 3.67 19.48 -22.44
N ARG A 342 2.70 20.34 -22.74
CA ARG A 342 2.90 21.54 -23.59
C ARG A 342 3.43 22.70 -22.77
N HIS A 343 4.70 22.63 -22.39
CA HIS A 343 5.40 23.68 -21.63
C HIS A 343 5.45 25.04 -22.35
N ASP A 344 5.22 25.06 -23.66
CA ASP A 344 5.06 26.27 -24.47
C ASP A 344 3.68 26.94 -24.27
N LEU A 345 2.67 26.21 -23.82
CA LEU A 345 1.31 26.71 -23.55
C LEU A 345 1.07 27.00 -22.08
N TYR A 346 1.64 26.19 -21.18
CA TYR A 346 1.45 26.35 -19.74
C TYR A 346 2.65 25.87 -18.94
N SER A 347 2.84 26.47 -17.76
CA SER A 347 3.82 26.01 -16.77
C SER A 347 3.16 25.89 -15.40
N LEU A 348 3.59 24.89 -14.64
CA LEU A 348 3.19 24.69 -13.25
C LEU A 348 4.36 25.09 -12.36
N ASN A 349 4.15 26.07 -11.48
CA ASN A 349 5.16 26.56 -10.56
C ASN A 349 4.81 26.15 -9.13
N TRP A 350 5.66 25.32 -8.52
CA TRP A 350 5.52 24.92 -7.13
C TRP A 350 6.32 25.89 -6.26
N LYS A 351 5.68 26.41 -5.20
CA LYS A 351 6.40 27.19 -4.20
C LYS A 351 7.18 26.22 -3.31
N SER A 352 8.47 26.48 -3.15
CA SER A 352 9.41 25.73 -2.31
C SER A 352 9.19 25.98 -0.83
#